data_AF-A0A434ELB3-F1
#
_entry.id   AF-A0A434ELB3-F1
#
_cell.length_a   1.000
_cell.length_b   1.000
_cell.length_c   1.000
_cell.angle_alpha   90.00
_cell.angle_beta   90.00
_cell.angle_gamma   90.00
#
_symmetry.space_group_name_H-M   'P 1'
#
loop_
_entity.id
_entity.type
_entity.pdbx_description
1 polymer ?
#
loop_
_entity_poly.entity_id
_entity_poly.type
_entity_poly.pdbx_seq_one_letter_code
_entity_poly.pdbx_strand_id
1 'polypeptide(L)'
;MSEIFDLFGDPVPEGWGKRGRPQHVATAANRNKVNMLLALGWNNERIARALSITPPTLRKNYFRELKFRDEARDRLDARTAMLFWTQFEGGSSAAGKAFRKFVEQNDLMLYGQTSRPQAEEKAPKLGKKEQALVDARQPDTGSTLGDLMARRQAPVRH
;
A
#
# COMPACT_ATOMS: atom_id res chain seq x y z
N MET A 1 -8.69 -4.01 45.42
CA MET A 1 -8.01 -2.71 45.53
C MET A 1 -8.46 -1.85 44.36
N SER A 2 -8.90 -0.62 44.59
CA SER A 2 -9.34 0.29 43.53
C SER A 2 -8.11 0.82 42.77
N GLU A 3 -7.99 0.48 41.49
CA GLU A 3 -6.97 1.05 40.61
C GLU A 3 -7.25 2.54 40.39
N ILE A 4 -6.25 3.39 40.66
CA ILE A 4 -6.35 4.84 40.43
C ILE A 4 -5.83 5.11 39.02
N PHE A 5 -6.61 5.82 38.20
CA PHE A 5 -6.24 6.19 36.83
C PHE A 5 -5.83 7.67 36.76
N ASP A 6 -4.89 7.99 35.88
CA ASP A 6 -4.49 9.37 35.59
C ASP A 6 -5.49 10.08 34.64
N LEU A 7 -5.21 11.35 34.28
CA LEU A 7 -6.06 12.14 33.37
C LEU A 7 -6.23 11.51 31.99
N PHE A 8 -5.25 10.72 31.55
CA PHE A 8 -5.22 10.06 30.25
C PHE A 8 -5.72 8.61 30.32
N GLY A 9 -6.21 8.18 31.48
CA GLY A 9 -6.72 6.83 31.70
C GLY A 9 -5.63 5.78 31.91
N ASP A 10 -4.37 6.17 32.13
CA ASP A 10 -3.28 5.25 32.42
C ASP A 10 -3.30 4.92 33.94
N PRO A 11 -3.12 3.65 34.36
CA PRO A 11 -3.14 3.27 35.77
C PRO A 11 -1.91 3.84 36.50
N VAL A 12 -2.13 4.49 37.64
CA VAL A 12 -1.08 5.05 38.48
C VAL A 12 -0.37 3.92 39.23
N PRO A 13 0.95 3.73 39.03
CA PRO A 13 1.69 2.67 39.70
C PRO A 13 1.65 2.78 41.22
N GLU A 14 1.62 1.63 41.89
CA GLU A 14 1.70 1.55 43.34
C GLU A 14 3.08 2.08 43.81
N GLY A 15 3.08 3.29 44.41
CA GLY A 15 4.31 3.99 44.80
C GLY A 15 4.72 5.17 43.93
N TRP A 16 3.84 5.67 43.05
CA TRP A 16 4.03 6.95 42.38
C TRP A 16 4.31 8.08 43.40
N GLY A 17 5.44 8.78 43.25
CA GLY A 17 5.89 9.82 44.20
C GLY A 17 6.73 9.34 45.39
N LYS A 18 6.92 8.03 45.59
CA LYS A 18 7.84 7.49 46.62
C LYS A 18 9.30 7.54 46.13
N ARG A 19 10.25 7.46 47.08
CA ARG A 19 11.70 7.53 46.78
C ARG A 19 12.13 6.34 45.91
N GLY A 20 12.78 6.64 44.77
CA GLY A 20 13.17 5.67 43.76
C GLY A 20 12.10 5.52 42.69
N ARG A 21 12.46 5.76 41.42
CA ARG A 21 11.54 5.58 40.28
C ARG A 21 11.28 4.07 40.11
N PRO A 22 10.03 3.60 40.17
CA PRO A 22 9.71 2.20 39.89
C PRO A 22 10.24 1.77 38.52
N GLN A 23 10.71 0.52 38.41
CA GLN A 23 11.19 0.00 37.14
C GLN A 23 10.04 -0.10 36.14
N HIS A 24 10.27 0.35 34.91
CA HIS A 24 9.27 0.26 33.84
C HIS A 24 8.94 -1.20 33.50
N VAL A 25 7.63 -1.52 33.45
CA VAL A 25 7.13 -2.86 33.10
C VAL A 25 6.49 -2.84 31.72
N ALA A 26 6.96 -3.74 30.85
CA ALA A 26 6.46 -3.89 29.49
C ALA A 26 5.17 -4.75 29.44
N THR A 27 4.07 -4.17 29.91
CA THR A 27 2.72 -4.77 29.85
C THR A 27 2.23 -4.94 28.40
N ALA A 28 1.28 -5.85 28.19
CA ALA A 28 0.67 -6.06 26.88
C ALA A 28 0.02 -4.77 26.32
N ALA A 29 -0.67 -4.01 27.17
CA ALA A 29 -1.24 -2.71 26.80
C ALA A 29 -0.16 -1.73 26.31
N ASN A 30 0.95 -1.61 27.04
CA ASN A 30 2.05 -0.74 26.64
C ASN A 30 2.73 -1.20 25.35
N ARG A 31 2.84 -2.51 25.11
CA ARG A 31 3.36 -3.04 23.83
C ARG A 31 2.45 -2.70 22.66
N ASN A 32 1.14 -2.84 22.83
CA ASN A 32 0.15 -2.45 21.82
C ASN A 32 0.21 -0.94 21.56
N LYS A 33 0.34 -0.11 22.61
CA LYS A 33 0.55 1.34 22.50
C LYS A 33 1.82 1.64 21.69
N VAL A 34 2.95 0.99 21.98
CA VAL A 34 4.20 1.17 21.21
C VAL A 34 4.02 0.76 19.74
N ASN A 35 3.42 -0.40 19.45
CA ASN A 35 3.17 -0.85 18.08
C ASN A 35 2.29 0.13 17.29
N MET A 36 1.25 0.68 17.93
CA MET A 36 0.40 1.70 17.33
C MET A 36 1.20 2.97 17.00
N LEU A 37 2.01 3.46 17.93
CA LEU A 37 2.81 4.67 17.71
C LEU A 37 3.89 4.46 16.64
N LEU A 38 4.45 3.26 16.53
CA LEU A 38 5.36 2.89 15.45
C LEU A 38 4.67 2.91 14.08
N ALA A 39 3.47 2.34 13.98
CA ALA A 39 2.68 2.36 12.76
C ALA A 39 2.23 3.78 12.33
N LEU A 40 2.10 4.70 13.29
CA LEU A 40 1.88 6.13 13.02
C LEU A 40 3.17 6.87 12.60
N GLY A 41 4.30 6.18 12.49
CA GLY A 41 5.58 6.74 12.05
C GLY A 41 6.32 7.54 13.12
N TRP A 42 5.95 7.46 14.40
CA TRP A 42 6.58 8.27 15.44
C TRP A 42 8.03 7.85 15.69
N ASN A 43 8.89 8.83 16.01
CA ASN A 43 10.29 8.54 16.38
C ASN A 43 10.39 7.98 17.81
N ASN A 44 11.52 7.31 18.11
CA ASN A 44 11.72 6.63 19.39
C ASN A 44 11.68 7.60 20.59
N GLU A 45 12.13 8.84 20.42
CA GLU A 45 12.10 9.85 21.49
C GLU A 45 10.68 10.29 21.84
N ARG A 46 9.83 10.46 20.82
CA ARG A 46 8.42 10.82 20.98
C ARG A 46 7.64 9.65 21.59
N ILE A 47 7.94 8.42 21.19
CA ILE A 47 7.36 7.21 21.80
C ILE A 47 7.77 7.10 23.26
N ALA A 48 9.06 7.29 23.58
CA ALA A 48 9.55 7.24 24.96
C ALA A 48 8.85 8.28 25.85
N ARG A 49 8.68 9.51 25.35
CA ARG A 49 7.92 10.57 26.03
C ARG A 49 6.46 10.21 26.25
N ALA A 50 5.80 9.59 25.28
CA ALA A 50 4.41 9.15 25.41
C ALA A 50 4.20 8.06 26.48
N LEU A 51 5.25 7.31 26.82
CA LEU A 51 5.24 6.33 27.92
C LEU A 51 5.89 6.86 29.20
N SER A 52 6.29 8.15 29.25
CA SER A 52 7.02 8.74 30.38
C SER A 52 8.31 8.00 30.76
N ILE A 53 8.99 7.39 29.78
CA ILE A 53 10.25 6.66 29.93
C ILE A 53 11.40 7.31 29.15
N THR A 54 12.62 6.86 29.42
CA THR A 54 13.80 7.30 28.68
C THR A 54 14.02 6.46 27.41
N PRO A 55 14.63 6.99 26.34
CA PRO A 55 14.93 6.24 25.12
C PRO A 55 15.75 4.95 25.34
N PRO A 56 16.72 4.87 26.28
CA PRO A 56 17.38 3.61 26.62
C PRO A 56 16.41 2.57 27.20
N THR A 57 15.47 3.01 28.05
CA THR A 57 14.45 2.13 28.65
C THR A 57 13.49 1.59 27.58
N LEU A 58 13.14 2.42 26.58
CA LEU A 58 12.34 1.97 25.44
C LEU A 58 13.07 0.87 24.65
N ARG A 59 14.33 1.11 24.26
CA ARG A 59 15.13 0.14 23.51
C ARG A 59 15.33 -1.17 24.26
N LYS A 60 15.55 -1.11 25.57
CA LYS A 60 15.73 -2.30 26.42
C LYS A 60 14.47 -3.18 26.46
N ASN A 61 13.30 -2.57 26.63
CA ASN A 61 12.06 -3.30 26.91
C ASN A 61 11.23 -3.64 25.65
N TYR A 62 11.39 -2.89 24.57
CA TYR A 62 10.58 -3.01 23.35
C TYR A 62 11.40 -3.29 22.09
N PHE A 63 12.59 -3.89 22.24
CA PHE A 63 13.49 -4.14 21.11
C PHE A 63 12.84 -4.98 20.00
N ARG A 64 11.92 -5.88 20.35
CA ARG A 64 11.22 -6.75 19.40
C ARG A 64 10.26 -5.96 18.56
N GLU A 65 9.46 -5.11 19.19
CA GLU A 65 8.49 -4.23 18.57
C GLU A 65 9.19 -3.22 17.64
N LEU A 66 10.30 -2.63 18.11
CA LEU A 66 11.09 -1.69 17.31
C LEU A 66 11.68 -2.30 16.04
N LYS A 67 11.92 -3.62 16.00
CA LYS A 67 12.46 -4.32 14.82
C LYS A 67 11.47 -4.33 13.66
N PHE A 68 10.17 -4.42 13.94
CA PHE A 68 9.12 -4.53 12.92
C PHE A 68 8.54 -3.15 12.57
N ARG A 69 9.35 -2.09 12.61
CA ARG A 69 8.90 -0.72 12.38
C ARG A 69 8.28 -0.54 11.00
N ASP A 70 8.91 -1.10 9.98
CA ASP A 70 8.47 -0.95 8.59
C ASP A 70 7.16 -1.71 8.36
N GLU A 71 7.05 -2.93 8.89
CA GLU A 71 5.84 -3.76 8.83
C GLU A 71 4.69 -3.20 9.70
N ALA A 72 4.98 -2.39 10.73
CA ALA A 72 3.97 -1.89 11.65
C ALA A 72 2.91 -1.06 10.91
N ARG A 73 3.32 -0.32 9.88
CA ARG A 73 2.41 0.49 9.07
C ARG A 73 1.42 -0.38 8.31
N ASP A 74 1.92 -1.37 7.57
CA ASP A 74 1.10 -2.29 6.78
C ASP A 74 0.12 -3.06 7.67
N ARG A 75 0.57 -3.49 8.86
CA ARG A 75 -0.28 -4.19 9.84
C ARG A 75 -1.42 -3.29 10.36
N LEU A 76 -1.16 -2.00 10.58
CA LEU A 76 -2.18 -1.05 11.02
C LEU A 76 -3.21 -0.81 9.92
N ASP A 77 -2.73 -0.58 8.70
CA ASP A 77 -3.57 -0.33 7.54
C ASP A 77 -4.46 -1.55 7.25
N ALA A 78 -3.90 -2.77 7.30
CA ALA A 78 -4.67 -4.02 7.19
C ALA A 78 -5.70 -4.19 8.31
N ARG A 79 -5.31 -3.93 9.58
CA ARG A 79 -6.25 -4.03 10.72
C ARG A 79 -7.39 -3.02 10.60
N THR A 80 -7.10 -1.82 10.10
CA THR A 80 -8.09 -0.75 9.90
C THR A 80 -9.08 -1.13 8.81
N ALA A 81 -8.59 -1.65 7.68
CA ALA A 81 -9.44 -2.16 6.60
C ALA A 81 -10.38 -3.27 7.09
N MET A 82 -9.85 -4.24 7.85
CA MET A 82 -10.65 -5.33 8.43
C MET A 82 -11.74 -4.81 9.37
N LEU A 83 -11.44 -3.82 10.23
CA LEU A 83 -12.43 -3.23 11.13
C LEU A 83 -13.57 -2.54 10.37
N PHE A 84 -13.25 -1.77 9.32
CA PHE A 84 -14.28 -1.15 8.49
C PHE A 84 -15.10 -2.18 7.73
N TRP A 85 -14.47 -3.24 7.23
CA TRP A 85 -15.16 -4.33 6.57
C TRP A 85 -16.16 -5.03 7.50
N THR A 86 -15.73 -5.45 8.69
CA THR A 86 -16.61 -6.08 9.68
C THR A 86 -17.78 -5.17 10.08
N GLN A 87 -17.55 -3.87 10.24
CA GLN A 87 -18.63 -2.92 10.55
C GLN A 87 -19.59 -2.74 9.36
N PHE A 88 -19.07 -2.79 8.14
CA PHE A 88 -19.89 -2.71 6.93
C PHE A 88 -20.76 -3.96 6.75
N GLU A 89 -20.21 -5.16 6.96
CA GLU A 89 -20.97 -6.42 7.02
C GLU A 89 -22.06 -6.39 8.09
N GLY A 90 -21.78 -5.73 9.23
CA GLY A 90 -22.75 -5.45 10.30
C GLY A 90 -23.82 -4.41 9.94
N GLY A 91 -23.87 -3.92 8.70
CA GLY A 91 -24.90 -3.01 8.19
C GLY A 91 -24.57 -1.52 8.30
N SER A 92 -23.36 -1.14 8.73
CA SER A 92 -22.96 0.26 8.80
C SER A 92 -22.57 0.81 7.43
N SER A 93 -23.49 1.53 6.78
CA SER A 93 -23.22 2.20 5.50
C SER A 93 -22.12 3.27 5.60
N ALA A 94 -21.94 3.88 6.77
CA ALA A 94 -20.84 4.81 7.04
C ALA A 94 -19.48 4.11 7.00
N ALA A 95 -19.37 2.91 7.61
CA ALA A 95 -18.16 2.10 7.54
C ALA A 95 -17.88 1.64 6.09
N GLY A 96 -18.92 1.31 5.32
CA GLY A 96 -18.79 0.99 3.90
C GLY A 96 -18.20 2.15 3.07
N LYS A 97 -18.63 3.40 3.33
CA LYS A 97 -18.04 4.59 2.69
C LYS A 97 -16.58 4.79 3.08
N ALA A 98 -16.25 4.62 4.36
CA ALA A 98 -14.88 4.73 4.85
C ALA A 98 -13.96 3.65 4.24
N PHE A 99 -14.45 2.42 4.13
CA PHE A 99 -13.74 1.31 3.49
C PHE A 99 -13.47 1.60 2.01
N ARG A 100 -14.48 2.03 1.23
CA ARG A 100 -14.27 2.37 -0.19
C ARG A 100 -13.23 3.48 -0.36
N LYS A 101 -13.30 4.54 0.46
CA LYS A 101 -12.30 5.61 0.44
C LYS A 101 -10.89 5.08 0.74
N PHE A 102 -10.78 4.14 1.69
CA PHE A 102 -9.50 3.49 1.99
C PHE A 102 -8.98 2.69 0.80
N VAL A 103 -9.84 1.93 0.11
CA VAL A 103 -9.48 1.20 -1.12
C VAL A 103 -9.02 2.16 -2.22
N GLU A 104 -9.79 3.22 -2.49
CA GLU A 104 -9.44 4.25 -3.50
C GLU A 104 -8.07 4.89 -3.24
N GLN A 105 -7.74 5.18 -1.97
CA GLN A 105 -6.43 5.72 -1.60
C GLN A 105 -5.29 4.73 -1.85
N ASN A 106 -5.52 3.43 -1.60
CA ASN A 106 -4.54 2.39 -1.91
C ASN A 106 -4.36 2.20 -3.42
N ASP A 107 -5.46 2.20 -4.18
CA ASP A 107 -5.41 2.09 -5.64
C ASP A 107 -4.65 3.25 -6.28
N LEU A 108 -4.82 4.48 -5.75
CA LEU A 108 -4.05 5.64 -6.20
C LEU A 108 -2.55 5.49 -5.94
N MET A 109 -2.15 4.91 -4.80
CA MET A 109 -0.75 4.59 -4.53
C MET A 109 -0.21 3.54 -5.51
N LEU A 110 -1.00 2.53 -5.86
CA LEU A 110 -0.62 1.51 -6.83
C LEU A 110 -0.52 2.05 -8.27
N TYR A 111 -1.34 3.03 -8.63
CA TYR A 111 -1.34 3.64 -9.97
C TYR A 111 0.00 4.31 -10.34
N GLY A 112 0.79 4.75 -9.34
CA GLY A 112 2.14 5.28 -9.54
C GLY A 112 3.26 4.23 -9.52
N GLN A 113 2.95 2.99 -9.12
CA GLN A 113 3.93 1.90 -8.94
C GLN A 113 3.77 0.77 -9.96
N THR A 114 2.60 0.62 -10.58
CA THR A 114 2.45 -0.28 -11.71
C THR A 114 3.19 0.30 -12.91
N SER A 115 4.11 -0.49 -13.47
CA SER A 115 4.82 -0.17 -14.71
C SER A 115 3.82 0.39 -15.71
N ARG A 116 4.11 1.57 -16.30
CA ARG A 116 3.33 2.10 -17.43
C ARG A 116 3.06 0.93 -18.39
N PRO A 117 1.81 0.70 -18.83
CA PRO A 117 1.56 -0.28 -19.88
C PRO A 117 2.55 0.02 -21.00
N GLN A 118 3.36 -0.97 -21.35
CA GLN A 118 4.38 -0.84 -22.36
C GLN A 118 3.65 -0.32 -23.60
N ALA A 119 3.93 0.93 -23.99
CA ALA A 119 3.31 1.50 -25.16
C ALA A 119 3.67 0.55 -26.30
N GLU A 120 2.67 -0.12 -26.88
CA GLU A 120 2.87 -0.90 -28.08
C GLU A 120 3.63 -0.01 -29.06
N GLU A 121 4.81 -0.45 -29.48
CA GLU A 121 5.63 0.25 -30.46
C GLU A 121 4.75 0.50 -31.68
N LYS A 122 4.25 1.73 -31.82
CA LYS A 122 3.51 2.13 -33.00
C LYS A 122 4.47 1.92 -34.16
N ALA A 123 4.11 0.99 -35.04
CA ALA A 123 4.85 0.70 -36.25
C ALA A 123 5.25 2.03 -36.92
N PRO A 124 6.50 2.15 -37.38
CA PRO A 124 7.03 3.40 -37.91
C PRO A 124 6.08 3.91 -38.99
N LYS A 125 5.64 5.17 -38.87
CA LYS A 125 4.80 5.82 -39.87
C LYS A 125 5.62 5.96 -41.15
N LEU A 126 5.51 4.96 -42.02
CA LEU A 126 6.08 4.99 -43.36
C LEU A 126 5.48 6.20 -44.10
N GLY A 127 6.32 6.95 -44.80
CA GLY A 127 5.84 8.10 -45.56
C GLY A 127 4.79 7.67 -46.59
N LYS A 128 3.82 8.53 -46.95
CA LYS A 128 2.74 8.20 -47.90
C LYS A 128 3.23 7.53 -49.20
N LYS A 129 4.45 7.84 -49.63
CA LYS A 129 5.08 7.27 -50.83
C LYS A 129 5.60 5.84 -50.63
N GLU A 130 6.14 5.55 -49.46
CA GLU A 130 6.63 4.21 -49.12
C GLU A 130 5.47 3.27 -48.80
N GLN A 131 4.43 3.78 -48.11
CA GLN A 131 3.20 3.04 -47.87
C GLN A 131 2.54 2.62 -49.19
N ALA A 132 2.47 3.51 -50.17
CA ALA A 132 1.93 3.19 -51.50
C ALA A 132 2.75 2.11 -52.25
N LEU A 133 4.07 2.03 -52.05
CA LEU A 133 4.90 0.99 -52.62
C LEU A 133 4.71 -0.36 -51.93
N VAL A 134 4.47 -0.36 -50.62
CA VAL A 134 4.16 -1.57 -49.85
C VAL A 134 2.76 -2.08 -50.20
N ASP A 135 1.78 -1.20 -50.28
CA ASP A 135 0.40 -1.54 -50.67
C ASP A 135 0.33 -2.07 -52.11
N ALA A 136 1.19 -1.55 -53.01
CA ALA A 136 1.31 -2.09 -54.37
C ALA A 136 1.95 -3.50 -54.42
N ARG A 137 2.76 -3.86 -53.41
CA ARG A 137 3.37 -5.19 -53.28
C ARG A 137 2.47 -6.18 -52.55
N GLN A 138 1.49 -5.72 -51.78
CA GLN A 138 0.49 -6.54 -51.10
C GLN A 138 -0.90 -6.21 -51.63
N PRO A 139 -1.26 -6.72 -52.83
CA PRO A 139 -2.58 -6.48 -53.40
C PRO A 139 -3.68 -7.10 -52.52
N ASP A 140 -4.72 -6.31 -52.24
CA ASP A 140 -5.89 -6.76 -51.47
C ASP A 140 -6.75 -7.75 -52.29
N THR A 141 -6.72 -9.02 -51.89
CA THR A 141 -7.45 -10.12 -52.55
C THR A 141 -8.97 -10.06 -52.35
N GLY A 142 -9.50 -9.08 -51.59
CA GLY A 142 -10.94 -8.84 -51.47
C GLY A 142 -11.58 -8.18 -52.70
N SER A 143 -10.79 -7.63 -53.62
CA SER A 143 -11.26 -7.01 -54.86
C SER A 143 -10.92 -7.84 -56.10
N THR A 144 -11.77 -7.78 -57.13
CA THR A 144 -11.55 -8.47 -58.42
C THR A 144 -10.25 -8.05 -59.10
N LEU A 145 -9.86 -6.77 -58.95
CA LEU A 145 -8.59 -6.25 -59.45
C LEU A 145 -7.40 -6.78 -58.65
N GLY A 146 -7.51 -6.88 -57.33
CA GLY A 146 -6.44 -7.39 -56.46
C GLY A 146 -6.16 -8.88 -56.64
N ASP A 147 -7.20 -9.71 -56.85
CA ASP A 147 -7.03 -11.14 -57.18
C ASP A 147 -6.28 -11.32 -58.52
N LEU A 148 -6.60 -10.51 -59.53
CA LEU A 148 -5.87 -10.54 -60.81
C LEU A 148 -4.40 -10.10 -60.67
N MET A 149 -4.10 -9.12 -59.82
CA MET A 149 -2.72 -8.71 -59.54
C MET A 149 -1.95 -9.79 -58.77
N ALA A 150 -2.58 -10.46 -57.81
CA ALA A 150 -1.98 -11.57 -57.06
C ALA A 150 -1.64 -12.76 -58.00
N ARG A 151 -2.54 -13.10 -58.93
CA ARG A 151 -2.31 -14.14 -59.95
C ARG A 151 -1.18 -13.81 -60.91
N ARG A 152 -0.99 -12.52 -61.26
CA ARG A 152 0.12 -12.07 -62.10
C ARG A 152 1.47 -12.12 -61.39
N GLN A 153 1.49 -11.93 -60.07
CA GLN A 153 2.69 -11.98 -59.25
C GLN A 153 3.08 -13.41 -58.83
N ALA A 154 2.18 -14.38 -58.98
CA ALA A 154 2.48 -15.78 -58.72
C ALA A 154 3.49 -16.33 -59.76
N PRO A 155 4.57 -17.03 -59.33
CA PRO A 155 5.51 -17.62 -60.26
C PRO A 155 4.82 -18.71 -61.08
N VAL A 156 5.03 -18.67 -62.41
CA VAL A 156 4.56 -19.71 -63.33
C VAL A 156 5.19 -21.03 -62.90
N ARG A 157 4.38 -21.94 -62.35
CA ARG A 157 4.78 -23.32 -62.12
C ARG A 157 4.86 -23.99 -63.49
N HIS A 158 6.09 -24.21 -63.97
CA HIS A 158 6.38 -25.11 -65.09
C HIS A 158 6.10 -26.56 -64.71
#